data_AF-A0A269Y278-F1
#
_entry.id   AF-A0A269Y278-F1
#
_cell.length_a   1.000
_cell.length_b   1.000
_cell.length_c   1.000
_cell.angle_alpha   90.00
_cell.angle_beta   90.00
_cell.angle_gamma   90.00
#
_symmetry.space_group_name_H-M   'P 1'
#
loop_
_entity.id
_entity.type
_entity.pdbx_description
1 polymer ?
#
loop_
_entity_poly.entity_id
_entity_poly.type
_entity_poly.pdbx_seq_one_letter_code
_entity_poly.pdbx_strand_id
1 'polypeptide(L)'
;MATQDKPLPPSMQSDKTDHVLYMATHDGVAQTATALSRPHGWDNVMQALAQGRPEAARIVATVLPQTDARTARTVEHTLQRLLPRQPAMVLSATEPNAAATGSTKNICSPTGMSTTWRKKAEQAVTKVHDIRLATRTQTCLHTLQRRVPSA
;
A
#
# COMPACT_ATOMS: atom_id res chain seq x y z
N MET A 1 -39.47 10.18 20.46
CA MET A 1 -38.38 9.17 20.38
C MET A 1 -37.29 9.77 19.51
N ALA A 2 -36.15 10.14 20.08
CA ALA A 2 -35.02 10.72 19.34
C ALA A 2 -33.92 9.65 19.22
N THR A 3 -33.71 9.13 18.01
CA THR A 3 -32.55 8.30 17.68
C THR A 3 -31.32 9.19 17.64
N GLN A 4 -30.50 9.08 18.67
CA GLN A 4 -29.22 9.78 18.78
C GLN A 4 -28.19 9.00 17.95
N ASP A 5 -27.99 9.44 16.71
CA ASP A 5 -26.91 8.99 15.82
C ASP A 5 -25.59 9.50 16.40
N LYS A 6 -24.99 8.72 17.30
CA LYS A 6 -23.72 9.06 17.94
C LYS A 6 -22.60 8.63 16.98
N PRO A 7 -21.73 9.55 16.51
CA PRO A 7 -20.62 9.16 15.66
C PRO A 7 -19.76 8.14 16.41
N LEU A 8 -19.43 7.04 15.74
CA LEU A 8 -18.49 6.03 16.24
C LEU A 8 -17.19 6.74 16.67
N PRO A 9 -16.59 6.38 17.81
CA PRO A 9 -15.34 7.00 18.23
C PRO A 9 -14.27 6.79 17.15
N PRO A 10 -13.47 7.81 16.81
CA PRO A 10 -12.32 7.62 15.95
C PRO A 10 -11.44 6.56 16.64
N SER A 11 -11.20 5.46 15.93
CA SER A 11 -10.30 4.43 16.41
C SER A 11 -8.93 5.07 16.69
N MET A 12 -8.28 4.71 17.81
CA MET A 12 -6.91 5.16 18.17
C MET A 12 -5.85 4.95 17.05
N GLN A 13 -6.17 4.18 16.02
CA GLN A 13 -5.37 4.00 14.82
C GLN A 13 -5.36 5.20 13.89
N SER A 14 -6.45 5.98 13.83
CA SER A 14 -6.50 7.24 13.09
C SER A 14 -5.46 8.18 13.67
N ASP A 15 -5.46 8.37 14.99
CA ASP A 15 -4.51 9.24 15.69
C ASP A 15 -3.04 8.89 15.38
N LYS A 16 -2.72 7.60 15.24
CA LYS A 16 -1.35 7.16 14.92
C LYS A 16 -0.99 7.34 13.44
N THR A 17 -1.90 7.06 12.51
CA THR A 17 -1.67 7.30 11.08
C THR A 17 -1.59 8.80 10.78
N ASP A 18 -2.45 9.59 11.42
CA ASP A 18 -2.46 11.05 11.33
C ASP A 18 -1.19 11.64 11.93
N HIS A 19 -0.67 11.08 13.03
CA HIS A 19 0.64 11.45 13.57
C HIS A 19 1.79 11.19 12.59
N VAL A 20 1.79 10.05 11.88
CA VAL A 20 2.81 9.76 10.87
C VAL A 20 2.72 10.71 9.68
N LEU A 21 1.50 11.07 9.27
CA LEU A 21 1.30 12.08 8.21
C LEU A 21 1.78 13.46 8.67
N TYR A 22 1.54 13.81 9.93
CA TYR A 22 2.06 15.02 10.55
C TYR A 22 3.59 15.04 10.52
N MET A 23 4.25 13.97 10.97
CA MET A 23 5.72 13.85 10.90
C MET A 23 6.24 14.00 9.47
N ALA A 24 5.61 13.34 8.49
CA ALA A 24 6.04 13.42 7.10
C ALA A 24 5.98 14.85 6.55
N THR A 25 5.00 15.63 7.03
CA THR A 25 4.75 17.01 6.61
C THR A 25 5.62 18.02 7.35
N HIS A 26 5.85 17.81 8.65
CA HIS A 26 6.51 18.79 9.54
C HIS A 26 7.98 18.47 9.82
N ASP A 27 8.31 17.20 10.07
CA ASP A 27 9.68 16.74 10.33
C ASP A 27 10.39 16.31 9.04
N GLY A 28 9.61 16.11 7.98
CA GLY A 28 10.08 15.71 6.67
C GLY A 28 10.09 14.20 6.45
N VAL A 29 10.06 13.82 5.18
CA VAL A 29 9.88 12.44 4.73
C VAL A 29 11.03 11.52 5.15
N ALA A 30 12.28 12.00 5.10
CA ALA A 30 13.46 11.21 5.45
C ALA A 30 13.53 10.89 6.97
N GLN A 31 13.17 11.86 7.81
CA GLN A 31 13.11 11.66 9.27
C GLN A 31 11.97 10.71 9.64
N THR A 32 10.82 10.85 8.97
CA THR A 32 9.68 9.93 9.13
C THR A 32 10.03 8.52 8.69
N ALA A 33 10.73 8.34 7.56
CA ALA A 33 11.23 7.04 7.13
C ALA A 33 12.13 6.40 8.19
N THR A 34 13.05 7.17 8.76
CA THR A 34 13.93 6.71 9.86
C THR A 34 13.13 6.28 11.10
N ALA A 35 12.09 7.03 11.46
CA ALA A 35 11.21 6.69 12.56
C ALA A 35 10.42 5.40 12.30
N LEU A 36 9.93 5.21 11.08
CA LEU A 36 9.17 4.02 10.67
C LEU A 36 10.06 2.79 10.43
N SER A 37 11.35 2.94 10.15
CA SER A 37 12.32 1.83 10.08
C SER A 37 12.59 1.16 11.43
N ARG A 38 12.11 1.73 12.54
CA ARG A 38 12.13 1.05 13.85
C ARG A 38 11.21 -0.19 13.84
N PRO A 39 11.47 -1.20 14.68
CA PRO A 39 10.59 -2.37 14.79
C PRO A 39 9.13 -1.94 14.98
N HIS A 40 8.23 -2.53 14.19
CA HIS A 40 6.78 -2.27 14.22
C HIS A 40 6.35 -0.85 13.80
N GLY A 41 7.25 0.02 13.33
CA GLY A 41 6.90 1.38 12.90
C GLY A 41 5.85 1.40 11.79
N TRP A 42 5.97 0.49 10.83
CA TRP A 42 5.05 0.35 9.71
C TRP A 42 3.74 -0.39 10.04
N ASP A 43 3.64 -1.09 11.17
CA ASP A 43 2.51 -1.99 11.45
C ASP A 43 1.19 -1.22 11.48
N ASN A 44 1.16 -0.04 12.10
CA ASN A 44 -0.03 0.81 12.14
C ASN A 44 -0.42 1.31 10.74
N VAL A 45 0.57 1.66 9.91
CA VAL A 45 0.35 2.11 8.53
C VAL A 45 -0.21 0.95 7.69
N MET A 46 0.36 -0.25 7.81
CA MET A 46 -0.10 -1.44 7.08
C MET A 46 -1.49 -1.88 7.53
N GLN A 47 -1.79 -1.77 8.83
CA GLN A 47 -3.12 -2.06 9.36
C GLN A 47 -4.16 -1.04 8.87
N ALA A 48 -3.83 0.24 8.90
CA ALA A 48 -4.67 1.30 8.35
C ALA A 48 -4.93 1.10 6.85
N LEU A 49 -3.90 0.72 6.09
CA LEU A 49 -4.04 0.39 4.67
C LEU A 49 -4.97 -0.82 4.46
N ALA A 50 -4.82 -1.87 5.27
CA ALA A 50 -5.69 -3.05 5.22
C ALA A 50 -7.15 -2.72 5.57
N GLN A 51 -7.39 -1.68 6.37
CA GLN A 51 -8.73 -1.16 6.70
C GLN A 51 -9.32 -0.24 5.62
N GLY A 52 -8.56 0.12 4.58
CA GLY A 52 -9.06 1.01 3.54
C GLY A 52 -8.82 2.50 3.79
N ARG A 53 -7.89 2.87 4.69
CA ARG A 53 -7.63 4.29 5.01
C ARG A 53 -6.76 4.96 3.94
N PRO A 54 -7.24 5.99 3.23
CA PRO A 54 -6.49 6.65 2.16
C PRO A 54 -5.22 7.36 2.65
N GLU A 55 -5.18 7.83 3.89
CA GLU A 55 -4.01 8.45 4.51
C GLU A 55 -2.83 7.49 4.56
N ALA A 56 -3.08 6.21 4.85
CA ALA A 56 -2.05 5.19 4.88
C ALA A 56 -1.43 4.94 3.50
N ALA A 57 -2.23 4.97 2.43
CA ALA A 57 -1.71 4.85 1.07
C ALA A 57 -0.79 6.03 0.70
N ARG A 58 -1.16 7.26 1.12
CA ARG A 58 -0.33 8.45 0.93
C ARG A 58 1.00 8.33 1.67
N ILE A 59 0.97 7.92 2.94
CA ILE A 59 2.20 7.69 3.73
C ILE A 59 3.11 6.68 3.05
N VAL A 60 2.56 5.55 2.58
CA VAL A 60 3.34 4.55 1.85
C VAL A 60 3.96 5.15 0.60
N ALA A 61 3.18 5.81 -0.27
CA ALA A 61 3.68 6.38 -1.50
C ALA A 61 4.80 7.41 -1.28
N THR A 62 4.68 8.22 -0.22
CA THR A 62 5.64 9.29 0.08
C THR A 62 6.88 8.79 0.82
N VAL A 63 6.70 7.94 1.83
CA VAL A 63 7.77 7.60 2.79
C VAL A 63 8.54 6.35 2.37
N LEU A 64 7.88 5.37 1.75
CA LEU A 64 8.53 4.11 1.34
C LEU A 64 9.79 4.32 0.47
N PRO A 65 9.83 5.24 -0.51
CA PRO A 65 11.03 5.47 -1.32
C PRO A 65 12.26 5.96 -0.53
N GLN A 66 12.07 6.50 0.67
CA GLN A 66 13.14 7.00 1.55
C GLN A 66 13.59 5.97 2.59
N THR A 67 13.00 4.77 2.59
CA THR A 67 13.38 3.70 3.52
C THR A 67 14.60 2.92 3.03
N ASP A 68 15.30 2.30 3.96
CA ASP A 68 16.36 1.33 3.64
C ASP A 68 15.79 0.11 2.88
N ALA A 69 16.66 -0.58 2.14
CA ALA A 69 16.25 -1.69 1.27
C ALA A 69 15.58 -2.86 2.02
N ARG A 70 15.89 -3.08 3.30
CA ARG A 70 15.28 -4.17 4.08
C ARG A 70 13.85 -3.79 4.43
N THR A 71 13.65 -2.59 4.98
CA THR A 71 12.32 -2.06 5.31
C THR A 71 11.44 -1.97 4.07
N ALA A 72 11.99 -1.46 2.97
CA ALA A 72 11.33 -1.40 1.67
C ALA A 72 10.77 -2.76 1.25
N ARG A 73 11.60 -3.81 1.22
CA ARG A 73 11.17 -5.17 0.84
C ARG A 73 10.06 -5.71 1.74
N THR A 74 10.14 -5.46 3.05
CA THR A 74 9.11 -5.90 3.99
C THR A 74 7.77 -5.22 3.71
N VAL A 75 7.77 -3.92 3.47
CA VAL A 75 6.56 -3.16 3.13
C VAL A 75 6.01 -3.60 1.77
N GLU A 76 6.86 -3.71 0.74
CA GLU A 76 6.45 -4.17 -0.59
C GLU A 76 5.81 -5.56 -0.56
N HIS A 77 6.39 -6.50 0.19
CA HIS A 77 5.83 -7.84 0.35
C HIS A 77 4.49 -7.82 1.11
N THR A 78 4.32 -6.89 2.06
CA THR A 78 3.04 -6.69 2.75
C THR A 78 1.98 -6.13 1.80
N LEU A 79 2.33 -5.16 0.95
CA LEU A 79 1.47 -4.64 -0.11
C LEU A 79 1.05 -5.73 -1.10
N GLN A 80 2.00 -6.58 -1.54
CA GLN A 80 1.70 -7.73 -2.38
C GLN A 80 0.66 -8.66 -1.74
N ARG A 81 0.78 -8.95 -0.43
CA ARG A 81 -0.19 -9.78 0.31
C ARG A 81 -1.57 -9.11 0.43
N LEU A 82 -1.62 -7.79 0.52
CA LEU A 82 -2.86 -7.01 0.60
C LEU A 82 -3.55 -6.83 -0.76
N LEU A 83 -2.81 -6.90 -1.87
CA LEU A 83 -3.31 -6.63 -3.22
C LEU A 83 -4.62 -7.38 -3.56
N PRO A 84 -4.78 -8.70 -3.29
CA PRO A 84 -6.02 -9.40 -3.60
C PRO A 84 -7.22 -8.99 -2.72
N ARG A 85 -6.97 -8.36 -1.58
CA ARG A 85 -8.01 -7.97 -0.61
C ARG A 85 -8.40 -6.50 -0.74
N GLN A 86 -7.41 -5.63 -1.00
CA GLN A 86 -7.56 -4.18 -1.05
C GLN A 86 -6.85 -3.61 -2.29
N PRO A 87 -7.29 -3.98 -3.51
CA PRO A 87 -6.55 -3.66 -4.73
C PRO A 87 -6.47 -2.14 -4.97
N ALA A 88 -7.57 -1.40 -4.78
CA ALA A 88 -7.57 0.05 -4.96
C ALA A 88 -6.61 0.77 -3.99
N MET A 89 -6.58 0.35 -2.72
CA MET A 89 -5.69 0.92 -1.71
C MET A 89 -4.22 0.66 -2.03
N VAL A 90 -3.88 -0.58 -2.36
CA VAL A 90 -2.52 -0.94 -2.72
C VAL A 90 -2.08 -0.17 -3.96
N LEU A 91 -2.90 -0.10 -5.01
CA LEU A 91 -2.58 0.69 -6.20
C LEU A 91 -2.47 2.18 -5.89
N SER A 92 -3.30 2.74 -5.00
CA SER A 92 -3.16 4.15 -4.61
C SER A 92 -1.87 4.45 -3.85
N ALA A 93 -1.25 3.43 -3.25
CA ALA A 93 0.00 3.52 -2.52
C ALA A 93 1.25 3.32 -3.40
N THR A 94 1.08 3.06 -4.69
CA THR A 94 2.19 2.86 -5.62
C THR A 94 2.37 4.02 -6.58
N GLU A 95 3.56 4.11 -7.16
CA GLU A 95 3.80 4.97 -8.31
C GLU A 95 3.88 4.17 -9.62
N PRO A 96 3.20 4.58 -10.70
CA PRO A 96 3.17 3.83 -11.95
C PRO A 96 4.52 3.88 -12.69
N ASN A 97 5.24 5.00 -12.56
CA ASN A 97 6.47 5.29 -13.32
C ASN A 97 7.75 5.25 -12.47
N ALA A 98 7.67 4.81 -11.22
CA ALA A 98 8.87 4.68 -10.39
C ALA A 98 9.74 3.51 -10.87
N ALA A 99 11.03 3.77 -11.10
CA ALA A 99 11.98 2.74 -11.51
C ALA A 99 12.42 1.81 -10.36
N ALA A 100 12.11 2.18 -9.11
CA ALA A 100 12.69 1.58 -7.91
C ALA A 100 11.61 1.11 -6.92
N THR A 101 11.79 1.44 -5.64
CA THR A 101 10.94 1.04 -4.52
C THR A 101 9.52 1.60 -4.61
N GLY A 102 8.52 0.79 -4.30
CA GLY A 102 7.11 1.21 -4.27
C GLY A 102 6.47 1.36 -5.65
N SER A 103 7.16 0.91 -6.71
CA SER A 103 6.59 0.91 -8.05
C SER A 103 5.44 -0.08 -8.20
N THR A 104 4.46 0.29 -9.02
CA THR A 104 3.30 -0.58 -9.31
C THR A 104 3.74 -1.94 -9.87
N LYS A 105 4.81 -1.96 -10.67
CA LYS A 105 5.37 -3.18 -11.24
C LYS A 105 5.97 -4.11 -10.17
N ASN A 106 6.67 -3.58 -9.17
CA ASN A 106 7.24 -4.40 -8.10
C ASN A 106 6.14 -5.00 -7.22
N ILE A 107 5.14 -4.20 -6.85
CA ILE A 107 4.02 -4.64 -6.02
C ILE A 107 3.11 -5.64 -6.74
N CYS A 108 2.99 -5.54 -8.06
CA CYS A 108 2.18 -6.47 -8.86
C CYS A 108 2.99 -7.63 -9.43
N SER A 109 4.28 -7.74 -9.10
CA SER A 109 5.11 -8.85 -9.54
C SER A 109 4.68 -10.16 -8.89
N PRO A 110 4.46 -11.24 -9.67
CA PRO A 110 4.17 -12.57 -9.11
C PRO A 110 5.41 -13.30 -8.59
N THR A 111 6.62 -12.73 -8.70
CA THR A 111 7.85 -13.35 -8.21
C THR A 111 7.76 -13.63 -6.71
N GLY A 112 8.02 -14.89 -6.31
CA GLY A 112 7.94 -15.32 -4.90
C GLY A 112 6.51 -15.55 -4.39
N MET A 113 5.48 -15.35 -5.22
CA MET A 113 4.08 -15.57 -4.85
C MET A 113 3.50 -16.83 -5.48
N SER A 114 2.47 -17.39 -4.84
CA SER A 114 1.79 -18.59 -5.34
C SER A 114 0.92 -18.29 -6.56
N THR A 115 0.66 -19.31 -7.37
CA THR A 115 -0.29 -19.23 -8.50
C THR A 115 -1.70 -18.86 -8.06
N THR A 116 -2.11 -19.29 -6.85
CA THR A 116 -3.40 -18.93 -6.25
C THR A 116 -3.44 -17.45 -5.89
N TRP A 117 -2.36 -16.90 -5.32
CA TRP A 117 -2.25 -15.46 -5.05
C TRP A 117 -2.40 -14.67 -6.36
N ARG A 118 -1.69 -15.10 -7.42
CA ARG A 118 -1.71 -14.41 -8.72
C ARG A 118 -3.11 -14.33 -9.31
N LYS A 119 -3.85 -15.44 -9.34
CA LYS A 119 -5.24 -15.47 -9.84
C LYS A 119 -6.15 -14.56 -9.03
N LYS A 120 -6.02 -14.57 -7.69
CA LYS A 120 -6.83 -13.71 -6.81
C LYS A 120 -6.48 -12.22 -7.00
N ALA A 121 -5.21 -11.89 -7.14
CA ALA A 121 -4.75 -10.53 -7.42
C ALA A 121 -5.30 -10.03 -8.76
N GLU A 122 -5.19 -10.83 -9.83
CA GLU A 122 -5.71 -10.48 -11.14
C GLU A 122 -7.22 -10.21 -11.11
N GLN A 123 -7.99 -11.10 -10.49
CA GLN A 123 -9.43 -10.93 -10.33
C GLN A 123 -9.80 -9.68 -9.52
N ALA A 124 -9.03 -9.37 -8.47
CA ALA A 124 -9.28 -8.21 -7.61
C ALA A 124 -8.95 -6.90 -8.36
N VAL A 125 -7.83 -6.86 -9.08
CA VAL A 125 -7.39 -5.67 -9.84
C VAL A 125 -8.33 -5.36 -11.00
N THR A 126 -8.86 -6.37 -11.71
CA THR A 126 -9.87 -6.16 -12.78
C THR A 126 -11.16 -5.49 -12.27
N LYS A 127 -11.47 -5.64 -10.98
CA LYS A 127 -12.65 -5.02 -10.34
C LYS A 127 -12.40 -3.57 -9.88
N VAL A 128 -11.20 -3.03 -10.05
CA VAL A 128 -10.90 -1.64 -9.70
C VAL A 128 -11.45 -0.73 -10.78
N HIS A 129 -12.52 -0.01 -10.45
CA HIS A 129 -13.18 0.96 -11.33
C HIS A 129 -12.94 2.40 -10.84
N ASP A 130 -11.67 2.80 -10.70
CA ASP A 130 -11.28 4.19 -10.42
C ASP A 130 -10.40 4.73 -11.56
N ILE A 131 -10.90 5.78 -12.23
CA ILE A 131 -10.20 6.42 -13.35
C ILE A 131 -8.82 6.98 -12.95
N ARG A 132 -8.66 7.41 -11.70
CA ARG A 132 -7.38 7.91 -11.16
C ARG A 132 -6.33 6.80 -11.04
N LEU A 133 -6.77 5.56 -10.99
CA LEU A 133 -5.91 4.37 -10.89
C LEU A 133 -5.78 3.62 -12.22
N ALA A 134 -6.34 4.13 -13.32
CA ALA A 134 -6.37 3.42 -14.61
C ALA A 134 -4.98 2.95 -15.07
N THR A 135 -4.00 3.87 -15.10
CA THR A 135 -2.61 3.54 -15.48
C THR A 135 -2.01 2.47 -14.56
N ARG A 136 -2.17 2.63 -13.24
CA ARG A 136 -1.64 1.67 -12.26
C ARG A 136 -2.29 0.29 -12.40
N THR A 137 -3.61 0.26 -12.60
CA THR A 137 -4.39 -0.96 -12.84
C THR A 137 -3.89 -1.68 -14.08
N GLN A 138 -3.71 -0.96 -15.20
CA GLN A 138 -3.21 -1.54 -16.44
C GLN A 138 -1.78 -2.08 -16.29
N THR A 139 -0.88 -1.32 -15.67
CA THR A 139 0.49 -1.77 -15.37
C THR A 139 0.48 -3.02 -14.48
N CYS A 140 -0.39 -3.06 -13.48
CA CYS A 140 -0.53 -4.18 -12.57
C CYS A 140 -1.02 -5.44 -13.27
N LEU A 141 -2.10 -5.35 -14.06
CA LEU A 141 -2.64 -6.48 -14.83
C LEU A 141 -1.62 -7.02 -15.82
N HIS A 142 -0.95 -6.14 -16.57
CA HIS A 142 0.10 -6.54 -17.49
C HIS A 142 1.22 -7.30 -16.75
N THR A 143 1.64 -6.81 -15.58
CA THR A 143 2.66 -7.47 -14.76
C THR A 143 2.19 -8.84 -14.24
N LEU A 144 0.96 -8.92 -13.73
CA LEU A 144 0.35 -10.16 -13.25
C LEU A 144 0.11 -11.17 -14.36
N GLN A 145 -0.04 -10.76 -15.62
CA GLN A 145 -0.31 -11.65 -16.75
C GLN A 145 0.96 -12.12 -17.46
N ARG A 146 2.09 -11.43 -17.30
CA ARG A 146 3.38 -11.92 -17.81
C ARG A 146 3.69 -13.28 -17.23
N ARG A 147 3.98 -14.26 -18.08
CA ARG A 147 4.53 -15.54 -17.62
C ARG A 147 5.93 -15.23 -17.09
N VAL A 148 6.19 -15.61 -15.84
CA VAL A 148 7.57 -15.65 -15.33
C VAL A 148 8.19 -16.88 -16.00
N PRO A 149 9.21 -16.73 -16.87
CA PRO A 149 9.90 -17.90 -17.38
C PRO A 149 10.52 -18.62 -16.18
N SER A 150 10.21 -19.91 -16.05
CA SER A 150 10.82 -20.79 -15.04
C SER A 150 12.33 -20.78 -15.25
N ALA A 151 13.08 -20.35 -14.22
CA ALA A 151 14.51 -20.57 -14.16
C ALA A 151 14.81 -22.01 -13.73
#